data_AF-A4CMS5-F1
#
_entry.id   AF-A4CMS5-F1
#
_cell.length_a   1.000
_cell.length_b   1.000
_cell.length_c   1.000
_cell.angle_alpha   90.00
_cell.angle_beta   90.00
_cell.angle_gamma   90.00
#
_symmetry.space_group_name_H-M   'P 1'
#
loop_
_entity.id
_entity.type
_entity.pdbx_description
1 polymer ?
#
loop_
_entity_poly.entity_id
_entity_poly.type
_entity_poly.pdbx_seq_one_letter_code
_entity_poly.pdbx_strand_id
1 'polypeptide(L)'
;MNQSVATASKTLILALLLGWQAGYAQKSKTYKESFSVEPDVEVALNTSHADIEFETWNRNEVSVEAVITLEGATEEEAAAYFENGGVEILGNSSRVEVSTRAGNNWSFRFNGDFNMGDMDFVMPEIPDIEPILADIQIPDIGPVLEGMELPPMPPIPFQSFDYEAFEKEGEAYMKRWKKEFDKKFDKEYQQRLEEWSKRVAERAKAMESRIEAQEERRQEQMERRAEMMEQRAEQRERAQRAREEARAKLAEARERVREDRDRSRVFFMQGESGNGKYNIKKTIRIKMPKGARLKLNVRHGEVKLAENSLNIRATLNYASLSAATIEGEQTFVEARYSPIAVKAWNSGRLSADFSEDVKLNEVGRLDLSATSSQVTIDRLLRQASIRNNLGGVSIGYISEDFKDMTISVDNGQLAVQLPDGSYRISVQKRDSRVDYPGYIIWEGTESATTGTRKGYHLARDAGSSIVINASYSDVKLNR
;
A
#
# COMPACT_ATOMS: atom_id res chain seq x y z
N MET A 1 -13.19 16.72 -87.69
CA MET A 1 -13.29 15.77 -86.55
C MET A 1 -11.98 15.80 -85.80
N ASN A 2 -12.02 16.13 -84.50
CA ASN A 2 -11.23 15.57 -83.38
C ASN A 2 -9.68 15.61 -83.47
N GLN A 3 -8.89 16.07 -82.48
CA GLN A 3 -9.10 16.19 -81.03
C GLN A 3 -8.28 17.33 -80.40
N SER A 4 -8.74 17.74 -79.22
CA SER A 4 -8.19 18.75 -78.33
C SER A 4 -7.56 18.11 -77.07
N VAL A 5 -6.54 18.78 -76.53
CA VAL A 5 -6.23 18.98 -75.10
C VAL A 5 -5.96 17.75 -74.23
N ALA A 6 -4.70 17.58 -73.80
CA ALA A 6 -4.35 16.87 -72.56
C ALA A 6 -2.92 17.21 -72.07
N THR A 7 -2.71 18.43 -71.54
CA THR A 7 -1.43 18.77 -70.86
C THR A 7 -1.58 19.78 -69.73
N ALA A 8 -2.69 19.72 -68.98
CA ALA A 8 -2.94 20.65 -67.86
C ALA A 8 -3.30 19.97 -66.52
N SER A 9 -3.06 18.65 -66.36
CA SER A 9 -3.53 17.92 -65.16
C SER A 9 -2.44 17.43 -64.18
N LYS A 10 -1.14 17.50 -64.53
CA LYS A 10 -0.07 17.01 -63.62
C LYS A 10 0.57 18.09 -62.75
N THR A 11 0.56 19.35 -63.17
CA THR A 11 1.09 20.49 -62.40
C THR A 11 0.10 21.01 -61.35
N LEU A 12 -1.22 20.85 -61.54
CA LEU A 12 -2.21 21.30 -60.57
C LEU A 12 -2.30 20.39 -59.33
N ILE A 13 -2.06 19.08 -59.48
CA ILE A 13 -2.14 18.12 -58.36
C ILE A 13 -0.91 18.23 -57.43
N LEU A 14 0.26 18.60 -57.97
CA LEU A 14 1.46 18.83 -57.15
C LEU A 14 1.37 20.15 -56.35
N ALA A 15 0.70 21.18 -56.89
CA ALA A 15 0.43 22.42 -56.17
C ALA A 15 -0.68 22.27 -55.10
N LEU A 16 -1.67 21.40 -55.32
CA LEU A 16 -2.73 21.10 -54.34
C LEU A 16 -2.25 20.20 -53.19
N LEU A 17 -1.27 19.32 -53.41
CA LEU A 17 -0.63 18.53 -52.34
C LEU A 17 0.37 19.36 -51.51
N LEU A 18 1.01 20.38 -52.09
CA LEU A 18 1.83 21.36 -51.36
C LEU A 18 0.99 22.40 -50.60
N GLY A 19 -0.21 22.73 -51.09
CA GLY A 19 -1.12 23.67 -50.44
C GLY A 19 -1.77 23.15 -49.14
N TRP A 20 -1.88 21.82 -48.97
CA TRP A 20 -2.42 21.26 -47.73
C TRP A 20 -1.41 21.17 -46.57
N GLN A 21 -0.11 21.22 -46.87
CA GLN A 21 0.96 21.22 -45.85
C GLN A 21 1.23 22.62 -45.26
N ALA A 22 0.84 23.70 -45.94
CA ALA A 22 1.14 25.06 -45.51
C ALA A 22 0.32 25.54 -44.29
N GLY A 23 -0.92 25.05 -44.11
CA GLY A 23 -1.79 25.49 -43.01
C GLY A 23 -1.43 24.93 -41.62
N TYR A 24 -0.69 23.82 -41.56
CA TYR A 24 -0.24 23.20 -40.30
C TYR A 24 1.18 23.61 -39.89
N ALA A 25 1.97 24.15 -40.82
CA ALA A 25 3.40 24.44 -40.63
C ALA A 25 3.68 25.72 -39.81
N GLN A 26 2.69 26.59 -39.58
CA GLN A 26 2.95 27.91 -39.00
C GLN A 26 2.91 27.97 -37.46
N LYS A 27 2.31 26.97 -36.79
CA LYS A 27 2.22 26.88 -35.31
C LYS A 27 2.99 25.69 -34.72
N SER A 28 3.63 24.90 -35.56
CA SER A 28 4.44 23.75 -35.14
C SER A 28 5.77 23.74 -35.88
N LYS A 29 6.86 23.42 -35.18
CA LYS A 29 8.20 23.29 -35.77
C LYS A 29 8.75 21.92 -35.47
N THR A 30 9.22 21.25 -36.51
CA THR A 30 9.81 19.90 -36.43
C THR A 30 11.32 19.99 -36.65
N TYR A 31 12.08 19.40 -35.74
CA TYR A 31 13.53 19.25 -35.78
C TYR A 31 13.83 17.76 -36.04
N LYS A 32 14.55 17.46 -37.13
CA LYS A 32 14.95 16.08 -37.47
C LYS A 32 16.44 16.02 -37.65
N GLU A 33 17.10 15.17 -36.88
CA GLU A 33 18.53 14.93 -36.96
C GLU A 33 18.81 13.44 -36.88
N SER A 34 19.82 12.99 -37.63
CA SER A 34 20.22 11.58 -37.68
C SER A 34 21.73 11.46 -37.60
N PHE A 35 22.23 10.58 -36.75
CA PHE A 35 23.66 10.35 -36.53
C PHE A 35 23.98 8.87 -36.76
N SER A 36 25.01 8.59 -37.55
CA SER A 36 25.62 7.25 -37.57
C SER A 36 26.44 7.04 -36.31
N VAL A 37 26.19 5.94 -35.60
CA VAL A 37 26.68 5.72 -34.23
C VAL A 37 27.21 4.30 -34.03
N GLU A 38 27.97 4.13 -32.96
CA GLU A 38 28.36 2.82 -32.46
C GLU A 38 27.17 2.10 -31.77
N PRO A 39 27.14 0.76 -31.73
CA PRO A 39 26.03 0.02 -31.13
C PRO A 39 25.77 0.32 -29.64
N ASP A 40 26.77 0.78 -28.89
CA ASP A 40 26.74 1.08 -27.45
C ASP A 40 26.73 2.59 -27.12
N VAL A 41 26.38 3.40 -28.12
CA VAL A 41 26.23 4.86 -28.03
C VAL A 41 25.48 5.30 -26.77
N GLU A 42 25.95 6.38 -26.13
CA GLU A 42 25.20 7.03 -25.05
C GLU A 42 24.21 8.05 -25.64
N VAL A 43 22.92 7.84 -25.38
CA VAL A 43 21.86 8.80 -25.72
C VAL A 43 21.45 9.55 -24.46
N ALA A 44 21.86 10.80 -24.36
CA ALA A 44 21.63 11.68 -23.23
C ALA A 44 20.49 12.66 -23.51
N LEU A 45 19.49 12.73 -22.62
CA LEU A 45 18.39 13.67 -22.71
C LEU A 45 18.36 14.58 -21.50
N ASN A 46 18.21 15.88 -21.74
CA ASN A 46 17.95 16.87 -20.71
C ASN A 46 16.77 17.76 -21.12
N THR A 47 15.58 17.41 -20.66
CA THR A 47 14.34 17.98 -21.21
C THR A 47 13.38 18.44 -20.13
N SER A 48 12.69 19.53 -20.40
CA SER A 48 11.62 20.07 -19.56
C SER A 48 10.31 20.21 -20.34
N HIS A 49 9.19 19.83 -19.74
CA HIS A 49 7.85 19.96 -20.35
C HIS A 49 7.76 19.25 -21.71
N ALA A 50 8.30 18.04 -21.80
CA ALA A 50 8.40 17.27 -23.03
C ALA A 50 7.95 15.82 -22.85
N ASP A 51 7.19 15.34 -23.82
CA ASP A 51 6.78 13.94 -23.90
C ASP A 51 7.77 13.20 -24.82
N ILE A 52 8.42 12.17 -24.30
CA ILE A 52 9.52 11.45 -24.94
C ILE A 52 9.09 10.02 -25.25
N GLU A 53 9.37 9.57 -26.46
CA GLU A 53 9.08 8.23 -26.94
C GLU A 53 10.34 7.62 -27.57
N PHE A 54 10.76 6.48 -27.04
CA PHE A 54 11.91 5.73 -27.57
C PHE A 54 11.44 4.53 -28.38
N GLU A 55 12.10 4.30 -29.50
CA GLU A 55 12.01 3.08 -30.30
C GLU A 55 13.40 2.50 -30.53
N THR A 56 13.51 1.17 -30.51
CA THR A 56 14.77 0.48 -30.86
C THR A 56 14.68 -0.11 -32.27
N TRP A 57 15.82 -0.14 -32.98
CA TRP A 57 15.93 -0.74 -34.31
C TRP A 57 17.27 -1.46 -34.52
N ASN A 58 17.38 -2.22 -35.61
CA ASN A 58 18.59 -2.94 -35.99
C ASN A 58 19.44 -2.12 -36.97
N ARG A 59 19.73 -0.86 -36.65
CA ARG A 59 20.57 0.05 -37.44
C ARG A 59 21.54 0.78 -36.52
N ASN A 60 22.77 1.00 -36.99
CA ASN A 60 23.81 1.76 -36.29
C ASN A 60 23.62 3.27 -36.50
N GLU A 61 22.43 3.73 -36.14
CA GLU A 61 21.99 5.10 -36.37
C GLU A 61 21.09 5.52 -35.21
N VAL A 62 21.20 6.77 -34.77
CA VAL A 62 20.23 7.40 -33.87
C VAL A 62 19.49 8.47 -34.66
N SER A 63 18.17 8.37 -34.74
CA SER A 63 17.30 9.35 -35.38
C SER A 63 16.45 10.05 -34.31
N VAL A 64 16.55 11.37 -34.24
CA VAL A 64 15.80 12.21 -33.32
C VAL A 64 14.80 13.05 -34.12
N GLU A 65 13.53 12.95 -33.78
CA GLU A 65 12.45 13.79 -34.31
C GLU A 65 11.80 14.53 -33.13
N ALA A 66 12.02 15.83 -33.03
CA ALA A 66 11.41 16.68 -32.01
C ALA A 66 10.38 17.62 -32.65
N VAL A 67 9.16 17.62 -32.15
CA VAL A 67 8.05 18.47 -32.59
C VAL A 67 7.68 19.40 -31.44
N ILE A 68 7.69 20.70 -31.70
CA ILE A 68 7.15 21.70 -30.77
C ILE A 68 5.91 22.32 -31.41
N THR A 69 4.80 22.33 -30.69
CA THR A 69 3.52 22.90 -31.12
C THR A 69 3.08 23.99 -30.13
N LEU A 70 2.78 25.17 -30.64
CA LEU A 70 2.22 26.28 -29.86
C LEU A 70 0.72 26.41 -30.14
N GLU A 71 -0.10 26.06 -29.17
CA GLU A 71 -1.55 26.19 -29.24
C GLU A 71 -1.98 27.53 -28.62
N GLY A 72 -2.78 28.32 -29.33
CA GLY A 72 -3.27 29.62 -28.87
C GLY A 72 -2.38 30.83 -29.19
N ALA A 73 -1.16 30.62 -29.68
CA ALA A 73 -0.29 31.69 -30.16
C ALA A 73 -0.70 32.21 -31.56
N THR A 74 -0.42 33.49 -31.83
CA THR A 74 -0.45 34.03 -33.20
C THR A 74 0.74 33.52 -34.02
N GLU A 75 0.69 33.68 -35.34
CA GLU A 75 1.77 33.24 -36.23
C GLU A 75 3.08 34.01 -35.97
N GLU A 76 2.99 35.29 -35.62
CA GLU A 76 4.12 36.16 -35.28
C GLU A 76 4.75 35.76 -33.94
N GLU A 77 3.92 35.46 -32.93
CA GLU A 77 4.38 34.98 -31.61
C GLU A 77 5.06 33.61 -31.72
N ALA A 78 4.50 32.71 -32.53
CA ALA A 78 5.11 31.41 -32.80
C ALA A 78 6.45 31.54 -33.52
N ALA A 79 6.56 32.44 -34.51
CA ALA A 79 7.81 32.73 -35.19
C ALA A 79 8.89 33.25 -34.23
N ALA A 80 8.55 34.23 -33.38
CA ALA A 80 9.45 34.79 -32.36
C ALA A 80 9.92 33.74 -31.33
N TYR A 81 9.04 32.81 -30.95
CA TYR A 81 9.42 31.68 -30.08
C TYR A 81 10.45 30.77 -30.76
N PHE A 82 10.26 30.48 -32.06
CA PHE A 82 11.13 29.57 -32.80
C PHE A 82 12.46 30.19 -33.26
N GLU A 83 12.58 31.52 -33.29
CA GLU A 83 13.83 32.25 -33.54
C GLU A 83 14.80 32.17 -32.36
N ASN A 84 14.29 32.12 -31.13
CA ASN A 84 15.11 31.97 -29.91
C ASN A 84 15.58 30.54 -29.63
N GLY A 85 15.26 29.59 -30.52
CA GLY A 85 15.67 28.18 -30.45
C GLY A 85 14.82 27.33 -29.51
N GLY A 86 14.41 26.14 -29.97
CA GLY A 86 13.52 25.23 -29.23
C GLY A 86 14.22 24.00 -28.65
N VAL A 87 14.76 23.16 -29.54
CA VAL A 87 15.47 21.91 -29.20
C VAL A 87 16.88 21.97 -29.80
N GLU A 88 17.87 21.60 -29.02
CA GLU A 88 19.25 21.41 -29.45
C GLU A 88 19.55 19.91 -29.49
N ILE A 89 20.00 19.43 -30.64
CA ILE A 89 20.37 18.04 -30.87
C ILE A 89 21.83 18.04 -31.32
N LEU A 90 22.71 17.46 -30.52
CA LEU A 90 24.14 17.36 -30.79
C LEU A 90 24.54 15.90 -30.79
N GLY A 91 25.39 15.45 -31.69
CA GLY A 91 25.76 14.05 -31.73
C GLY A 91 27.06 13.77 -32.47
N ASN A 92 27.73 12.71 -32.04
CA ASN A 92 28.83 12.06 -32.74
C ASN A 92 28.66 10.53 -32.65
N SER A 93 29.66 9.77 -33.12
CA SER A 93 29.58 8.31 -33.15
C SER A 93 29.40 7.64 -31.78
N SER A 94 29.84 8.30 -30.70
CA SER A 94 29.86 7.76 -29.33
C SER A 94 28.76 8.31 -28.42
N ARG A 95 28.21 9.49 -28.73
CA ARG A 95 27.21 10.15 -27.90
C ARG A 95 26.27 11.03 -28.71
N VAL A 96 24.98 10.95 -28.40
CA VAL A 96 23.92 11.84 -28.89
C VAL A 96 23.26 12.51 -27.70
N GLU A 97 23.15 13.84 -27.73
CA GLU A 97 22.59 14.67 -26.68
C GLU A 97 21.43 15.50 -27.21
N VAL A 98 20.28 15.41 -26.55
CA VAL A 98 19.07 16.18 -26.87
C VAL A 98 18.71 17.05 -25.67
N SER A 99 18.64 18.36 -25.86
CA SER A 99 18.25 19.31 -24.81
C SER A 99 17.15 20.27 -25.27
N THR A 100 16.22 20.60 -24.37
CA THR A 100 15.20 21.64 -24.63
C THR A 100 15.61 22.92 -23.94
N ARG A 101 15.81 24.02 -24.68
CA ARG A 101 16.40 25.28 -24.15
C ARG A 101 15.46 26.15 -23.30
N ALA A 102 14.21 25.76 -23.10
CA ALA A 102 13.27 26.51 -22.27
C ALA A 102 13.39 26.12 -20.78
N GLY A 103 14.36 26.73 -20.10
CA GLY A 103 14.48 26.73 -18.64
C GLY A 103 15.88 26.42 -18.13
N ASN A 104 16.62 27.47 -17.77
CA ASN A 104 17.85 27.51 -16.97
C ASN A 104 18.68 26.24 -16.83
N ASN A 105 19.91 26.34 -17.32
CA ASN A 105 21.03 25.46 -17.00
C ASN A 105 21.35 25.56 -15.49
N TRP A 106 20.66 24.78 -14.65
CA TRP A 106 20.99 24.60 -13.25
C TRP A 106 21.69 23.26 -13.05
N SER A 107 23.01 23.31 -13.02
CA SER A 107 23.84 22.25 -12.48
C SER A 107 23.63 22.16 -10.96
N PHE A 108 22.86 21.17 -10.49
CA PHE A 108 22.94 20.73 -9.11
C PHE A 108 23.98 19.61 -8.99
N ARG A 109 25.12 19.93 -8.38
CA ARG A 109 25.95 18.94 -7.70
C ARG A 109 25.38 18.80 -6.29
N PHE A 110 24.80 17.66 -5.96
CA PHE A 110 24.61 17.28 -4.56
C PHE A 110 25.78 16.39 -4.14
N ASN A 111 26.70 16.98 -3.37
CA ASN A 111 27.49 16.24 -2.39
C ASN A 111 26.64 16.20 -1.11
N GLY A 112 26.54 15.03 -0.49
CA GLY A 112 25.70 14.82 0.69
C GLY A 112 26.14 15.68 1.87
N ASP A 113 25.14 16.30 2.52
CA ASP A 113 24.85 16.16 3.95
C ASP A 113 23.54 16.92 4.23
N PHE A 114 22.47 16.22 4.60
CA PHE A 114 21.24 16.88 5.06
C PHE A 114 21.11 16.66 6.56
N ASN A 115 21.45 17.72 7.29
CA ASN A 115 21.19 17.87 8.71
C ASN A 115 19.71 18.23 8.89
N MET A 116 18.98 17.41 9.64
CA MET A 116 17.56 17.59 9.94
C MET A 116 17.47 18.35 11.27
N GLY A 117 17.17 19.64 11.20
CA GLY A 117 16.95 20.49 12.38
C GLY A 117 15.78 21.42 12.13
N ASP A 118 14.85 21.41 13.08
CA ASP A 118 13.65 22.25 13.24
C ASP A 118 12.52 22.07 12.22
N MET A 119 11.60 21.18 12.58
CA MET A 119 10.17 21.52 12.52
C MET A 119 9.48 20.99 13.78
N ASP A 120 9.14 21.91 14.68
CA ASP A 120 8.22 21.68 15.80
C ASP A 120 6.82 21.35 15.24
N PHE A 121 6.38 20.12 15.45
CA PHE A 121 4.99 19.72 15.29
C PHE A 121 4.49 19.11 16.60
N VAL A 122 3.64 19.85 17.31
CA VAL A 122 2.90 19.36 18.48
C VAL A 122 1.76 18.47 17.97
N MET A 123 1.81 17.19 18.33
CA MET A 123 0.78 16.20 18.02
C MET A 123 -0.05 15.90 19.27
N PRO A 124 -1.39 15.91 19.22
CA PRO A 124 -2.24 15.49 20.33
C PRO A 124 -2.35 13.95 20.42
N GLU A 125 -2.28 13.43 21.65
CA GLU A 125 -2.33 12.00 21.98
C GLU A 125 -3.71 11.36 21.75
N ILE A 126 -3.73 10.09 21.30
CA ILE A 126 -4.91 9.23 21.28
C ILE A 126 -4.56 7.90 21.98
N PRO A 127 -5.43 7.40 22.90
CA PRO A 127 -5.16 6.23 23.73
C PRO A 127 -5.53 4.87 23.09
N ASP A 128 -4.83 3.84 23.58
CA ASP A 128 -4.85 2.44 23.17
C ASP A 128 -6.20 1.73 23.29
N ILE A 129 -6.51 0.85 22.33
CA ILE A 129 -7.49 -0.23 22.53
C ILE A 129 -7.02 -1.51 21.81
N GLU A 130 -6.76 -2.55 22.62
CA GLU A 130 -6.57 -3.94 22.21
C GLU A 130 -7.90 -4.69 21.95
N PRO A 131 -7.84 -5.83 21.21
CA PRO A 131 -8.96 -6.40 20.50
C PRO A 131 -9.79 -7.42 21.30
N ILE A 132 -11.04 -7.51 20.86
CA ILE A 132 -12.04 -8.52 21.18
C ILE A 132 -11.71 -9.80 20.42
N LEU A 133 -11.55 -10.92 21.10
CA LEU A 133 -11.72 -12.27 20.56
C LEU A 133 -12.15 -13.20 21.69
N ALA A 134 -13.42 -13.63 21.65
CA ALA A 134 -13.81 -15.01 21.94
C ALA A 134 -15.33 -15.13 21.80
N ASP A 135 -15.71 -16.09 20.99
CA ASP A 135 -17.06 -16.42 20.59
C ASP A 135 -18.02 -16.74 21.75
N ILE A 136 -19.22 -16.17 21.63
CA ILE A 136 -20.56 -16.81 21.69
C ILE A 136 -20.77 -17.96 22.71
N GLN A 137 -21.68 -17.75 23.68
CA GLN A 137 -23.02 -18.38 23.81
C GLN A 137 -23.60 -18.21 25.24
N ILE A 138 -24.80 -17.62 25.32
CA ILE A 138 -25.78 -17.65 26.43
C ILE A 138 -27.12 -17.86 25.68
N PRO A 139 -28.12 -18.70 26.07
CA PRO A 139 -28.57 -19.03 27.44
C PRO A 139 -29.02 -20.50 27.68
N ASP A 140 -29.00 -20.95 28.94
CA ASP A 140 -30.18 -21.67 29.48
C ASP A 140 -30.35 -21.38 30.98
N ILE A 141 -31.60 -21.18 31.40
CA ILE A 141 -32.02 -20.44 32.59
C ILE A 141 -32.35 -21.38 33.76
N GLY A 142 -31.52 -22.40 33.98
CA GLY A 142 -31.49 -23.19 35.22
C GLY A 142 -30.77 -22.59 36.46
N PRO A 143 -29.86 -21.59 36.37
CA PRO A 143 -28.81 -21.41 37.37
C PRO A 143 -29.15 -20.49 38.56
N VAL A 144 -30.40 -20.43 39.02
CA VAL A 144 -30.68 -19.79 40.33
C VAL A 144 -30.30 -20.73 41.50
N LEU A 145 -30.23 -22.05 41.26
CA LEU A 145 -29.88 -23.03 42.31
C LEU A 145 -28.40 -23.45 42.34
N GLU A 146 -27.61 -23.21 41.29
CA GLU A 146 -26.34 -23.92 41.05
C GLU A 146 -25.13 -23.34 41.81
N GLY A 147 -25.30 -22.22 42.54
CA GLY A 147 -24.25 -21.58 43.33
C GLY A 147 -24.61 -21.26 44.78
N MET A 148 -25.78 -21.71 45.25
CA MET A 148 -26.16 -21.52 46.66
C MET A 148 -25.42 -22.53 47.54
N GLU A 149 -24.30 -22.11 48.14
CA GLU A 149 -23.74 -22.81 49.30
C GLU A 149 -24.72 -22.69 50.46
N LEU A 150 -25.65 -23.64 50.56
CA LEU A 150 -26.55 -23.75 51.68
C LEU A 150 -25.74 -24.11 52.94
N PRO A 151 -26.01 -23.46 54.09
CA PRO A 151 -25.40 -23.89 55.34
C PRO A 151 -25.77 -25.36 55.58
N PRO A 152 -24.84 -26.19 56.09
CA PRO A 152 -25.10 -27.62 56.28
C PRO A 152 -26.32 -27.82 57.18
N MET A 153 -27.26 -28.67 56.73
CA MET A 153 -28.45 -29.01 57.50
C MET A 153 -28.02 -29.64 58.84
N PRO A 154 -28.71 -29.36 59.96
CA PRO A 154 -28.45 -30.08 61.20
C PRO A 154 -28.58 -31.60 60.98
N PRO A 155 -27.67 -32.42 61.55
CA PRO A 155 -27.62 -33.84 61.28
C PRO A 155 -28.89 -34.53 61.78
N ILE A 156 -29.60 -35.20 60.88
CA ILE A 156 -30.83 -35.92 61.22
C ILE A 156 -30.46 -37.07 62.16
N PRO A 157 -31.17 -37.24 63.30
CA PRO A 157 -30.93 -38.34 64.22
C PRO A 157 -31.46 -39.65 63.61
N PHE A 158 -30.77 -40.21 62.62
CA PHE A 158 -31.14 -41.47 62.01
C PHE A 158 -30.88 -42.63 62.97
N GLN A 159 -31.86 -43.52 63.09
CA GLN A 159 -31.66 -44.88 63.58
C GLN A 159 -31.78 -45.83 62.40
N SER A 160 -30.82 -46.73 62.26
CA SER A 160 -30.86 -47.81 61.26
C SER A 160 -32.10 -48.67 61.50
N PHE A 161 -32.88 -48.90 60.44
CA PHE A 161 -34.08 -49.70 60.50
C PHE A 161 -33.72 -51.19 60.35
N ASP A 162 -33.97 -51.98 61.39
CA ASP A 162 -33.78 -53.43 61.38
C ASP A 162 -34.99 -54.12 60.75
N TYR A 163 -34.81 -54.58 59.51
CA TYR A 163 -35.87 -55.21 58.72
C TYR A 163 -36.21 -56.63 59.21
N GLU A 164 -35.25 -57.39 59.75
CA GLU A 164 -35.50 -58.75 60.24
C GLU A 164 -36.30 -58.72 61.56
N ALA A 165 -36.00 -57.76 62.43
CA ALA A 165 -36.76 -57.55 63.66
C ALA A 165 -38.19 -57.06 63.37
N PHE A 166 -38.38 -56.23 62.34
CA PHE A 166 -39.71 -55.81 61.90
C PHE A 166 -40.52 -56.97 61.32
N GLU A 167 -39.94 -57.86 60.53
CA GLU A 167 -40.66 -58.99 59.93
C GLU A 167 -41.17 -59.98 61.00
N LYS A 168 -40.41 -60.20 62.08
CA LYS A 168 -40.82 -61.09 63.18
C LYS A 168 -41.79 -60.47 64.18
N GLU A 169 -41.67 -59.17 64.46
CA GLU A 169 -42.41 -58.52 65.55
C GLU A 169 -43.42 -57.47 65.09
N GLY A 170 -43.42 -57.13 63.79
CA GLY A 170 -44.36 -56.25 63.12
C GLY A 170 -44.64 -54.96 63.88
N GLU A 171 -45.90 -54.81 64.30
CA GLU A 171 -46.39 -53.62 65.00
C GLU A 171 -45.67 -53.33 66.32
N ALA A 172 -45.20 -54.36 67.03
CA ALA A 172 -44.51 -54.19 68.30
C ALA A 172 -43.14 -53.52 68.10
N TYR A 173 -42.40 -53.91 67.06
CA TYR A 173 -41.13 -53.28 66.68
C TYR A 173 -41.36 -51.83 66.22
N MET A 174 -42.37 -51.58 65.37
CA MET A 174 -42.70 -50.22 64.92
C MET A 174 -43.04 -49.27 66.07
N LYS A 175 -43.76 -49.76 67.07
CA LYS A 175 -44.12 -48.95 68.24
C LYS A 175 -42.90 -48.60 69.09
N ARG A 176 -41.89 -49.48 69.16
CA ARG A 176 -40.61 -49.19 69.85
C ARG A 176 -39.72 -48.26 69.03
N TRP A 177 -39.56 -48.54 67.74
CA TRP A 177 -38.77 -47.71 66.83
C TRP A 177 -39.30 -46.27 66.79
N LYS A 178 -40.62 -46.09 66.65
CA LYS A 178 -41.27 -44.77 66.73
C LYS A 178 -41.03 -44.07 68.06
N LYS A 179 -41.10 -44.81 69.18
CA LYS A 179 -40.85 -44.26 70.53
C LYS A 179 -39.39 -43.83 70.74
N GLU A 180 -38.43 -44.48 70.08
CA GLU A 180 -37.02 -44.09 70.12
C GLU A 180 -36.70 -42.93 69.16
N PHE A 181 -37.32 -42.92 67.98
CA PHE A 181 -37.25 -41.81 67.03
C PHE A 181 -37.81 -40.51 67.65
N ASP A 182 -39.00 -40.58 68.25
CA ASP A 182 -39.64 -39.43 68.93
C ASP A 182 -38.82 -38.91 70.13
N LYS A 183 -38.00 -39.77 70.75
CA LYS A 183 -37.09 -39.34 71.83
C LYS A 183 -35.85 -38.61 71.32
N LYS A 184 -35.38 -38.93 70.12
CA LYS A 184 -34.19 -38.32 69.51
C LYS A 184 -34.52 -37.10 68.64
N PHE A 185 -35.77 -36.98 68.19
CA PHE A 185 -36.34 -35.78 67.57
C PHE A 185 -36.92 -34.85 68.64
N ASP A 186 -36.07 -34.44 69.58
CA ASP A 186 -36.47 -33.63 70.73
C ASP A 186 -36.70 -32.15 70.39
N LYS A 187 -37.17 -31.38 71.38
CA LYS A 187 -37.38 -29.93 71.26
C LYS A 187 -36.09 -29.18 70.87
N GLU A 188 -34.93 -29.72 71.22
CA GLU A 188 -33.63 -29.12 70.94
C GLU A 188 -33.28 -29.23 69.43
N TYR A 189 -33.58 -30.36 68.80
CA TYR A 189 -33.44 -30.52 67.35
C TYR A 189 -34.41 -29.62 66.57
N GLN A 190 -35.65 -29.48 67.02
CA GLN A 190 -36.64 -28.58 66.42
C GLN A 190 -36.16 -27.12 66.45
N GLN A 191 -35.57 -26.67 67.57
CA GLN A 191 -34.98 -25.34 67.69
C GLN A 191 -33.79 -25.14 66.74
N ARG A 192 -32.89 -26.13 66.61
CA ARG A 192 -31.76 -26.06 65.65
C ARG A 192 -32.24 -25.95 64.20
N LEU A 193 -33.34 -26.61 63.85
CA LEU A 193 -33.92 -26.54 62.50
C LEU A 193 -34.59 -25.19 62.24
N GLU A 194 -35.28 -24.62 63.22
CA GLU A 194 -35.84 -23.25 63.13
C GLU A 194 -34.76 -22.18 63.02
N GLU A 195 -33.64 -22.32 63.74
CA GLU A 195 -32.49 -21.41 63.60
C GLU A 195 -31.79 -21.56 62.25
N TRP A 196 -31.69 -22.79 61.74
CA TRP A 196 -31.18 -23.04 60.40
C TRP A 196 -32.08 -22.43 59.31
N SER A 197 -33.41 -22.58 59.41
CA SER A 197 -34.35 -22.02 58.43
C SER A 197 -34.35 -20.48 58.44
N LYS A 198 -34.22 -19.84 59.61
CA LYS A 198 -34.03 -18.39 59.73
C LYS A 198 -32.76 -17.91 59.03
N ARG A 199 -31.63 -18.60 59.20
CA ARG A 199 -30.35 -18.27 58.54
C ARG A 199 -30.42 -18.43 57.02
N VAL A 200 -31.12 -19.44 56.53
CA VAL A 200 -31.34 -19.64 55.09
C VAL A 200 -32.22 -18.52 54.52
N ALA A 201 -33.30 -18.14 55.21
CA ALA A 201 -34.18 -17.06 54.78
C ALA A 201 -33.47 -15.68 54.75
N GLU A 202 -32.62 -15.41 55.73
CA GLU A 202 -31.83 -14.17 55.78
C GLU A 202 -30.79 -14.11 54.65
N ARG A 203 -30.11 -15.24 54.37
CA ARG A 203 -29.12 -15.36 53.29
C ARG A 203 -29.78 -15.30 51.91
N ALA A 204 -31.01 -15.82 51.76
CA ALA A 204 -31.79 -15.70 50.53
C ALA A 204 -32.13 -14.23 50.22
N LYS A 205 -32.60 -13.46 51.21
CA LYS A 205 -32.87 -12.00 51.05
C LYS A 205 -31.61 -11.19 50.73
N ALA A 206 -30.48 -11.53 51.37
CA ALA A 206 -29.20 -10.89 51.08
C ALA A 206 -28.66 -11.23 49.67
N MET A 207 -29.05 -12.38 49.12
CA MET A 207 -28.70 -12.78 47.76
C MET A 207 -29.61 -12.14 46.72
N GLU A 208 -30.92 -12.06 46.99
CA GLU A 208 -31.90 -11.39 46.13
C GLU A 208 -31.51 -9.91 45.90
N SER A 209 -31.21 -9.18 46.98
CA SER A 209 -30.71 -7.80 46.89
C SER A 209 -29.37 -7.66 46.14
N ARG A 210 -28.49 -8.68 46.21
CA ARG A 210 -27.23 -8.69 45.45
C ARG A 210 -27.46 -8.96 43.97
N ILE A 211 -28.43 -9.80 43.63
CA ILE A 211 -28.81 -10.11 42.25
C ILE A 211 -29.48 -8.89 41.61
N GLU A 212 -30.43 -8.24 42.28
CA GLU A 212 -31.04 -6.99 41.79
C GLU A 212 -29.98 -5.91 41.55
N ALA A 213 -29.07 -5.68 42.50
CA ALA A 213 -27.97 -4.72 42.32
C ALA A 213 -26.97 -5.13 41.23
N GLN A 214 -26.85 -6.42 40.92
CA GLN A 214 -26.02 -6.92 39.82
C GLN A 214 -26.73 -6.78 38.47
N GLU A 215 -28.05 -6.95 38.43
CA GLU A 215 -28.88 -6.75 37.25
C GLU A 215 -28.95 -5.27 36.84
N GLU A 216 -29.12 -4.35 37.79
CA GLU A 216 -29.04 -2.91 37.53
C GLU A 216 -27.67 -2.51 36.96
N ARG A 217 -26.57 -2.95 37.59
CA ARG A 217 -25.22 -2.71 37.07
C ARG A 217 -25.00 -3.30 35.68
N ARG A 218 -25.63 -4.44 35.38
CA ARG A 218 -25.58 -5.07 34.06
C ARG A 218 -26.37 -4.27 33.02
N GLN A 219 -27.54 -3.74 33.39
CA GLN A 219 -28.33 -2.87 32.52
C GLN A 219 -27.57 -1.57 32.22
N GLU A 220 -27.01 -0.89 33.22
CA GLU A 220 -26.18 0.30 33.02
C GLU A 220 -24.95 0.01 32.12
N GLN A 221 -24.31 -1.15 32.29
CA GLN A 221 -23.19 -1.54 31.42
C GLN A 221 -23.64 -1.85 30.00
N MET A 222 -24.83 -2.41 29.80
CA MET A 222 -25.38 -2.67 28.47
C MET A 222 -25.77 -1.37 27.77
N GLU A 223 -26.37 -0.41 28.48
CA GLU A 223 -26.69 0.92 27.96
C GLU A 223 -25.42 1.68 27.57
N ARG A 224 -24.40 1.72 28.45
CA ARG A 224 -23.09 2.30 28.11
C ARG A 224 -22.42 1.62 26.93
N ARG A 225 -22.57 0.30 26.78
CA ARG A 225 -22.05 -0.45 25.62
C ARG A 225 -22.84 -0.13 24.35
N ALA A 226 -24.15 0.02 24.43
CA ALA A 226 -25.00 0.39 23.30
C ALA A 226 -24.65 1.81 22.81
N GLU A 227 -24.54 2.79 23.71
CA GLU A 227 -24.09 4.15 23.38
C GLU A 227 -22.69 4.15 22.76
N MET A 228 -21.75 3.39 23.31
CA MET A 228 -20.40 3.24 22.74
C MET A 228 -20.40 2.59 21.35
N MET A 229 -21.30 1.64 21.09
CA MET A 229 -21.46 1.01 19.79
C MET A 229 -22.09 1.95 18.77
N GLU A 230 -23.07 2.75 19.19
CA GLU A 230 -23.69 3.79 18.36
C GLU A 230 -22.68 4.90 18.01
N GLN A 231 -21.90 5.37 18.98
CA GLN A 231 -20.79 6.31 18.73
C GLN A 231 -19.73 5.71 17.78
N ARG A 232 -19.42 4.41 17.91
CA ARG A 232 -18.52 3.72 16.98
C ARG A 232 -19.12 3.56 15.59
N ALA A 233 -20.42 3.33 15.47
CA ALA A 233 -21.12 3.25 14.20
C ALA A 233 -21.12 4.62 13.50
N GLU A 234 -21.42 5.69 14.22
CA GLU A 234 -21.30 7.06 13.71
C GLU A 234 -19.86 7.40 13.31
N GLN A 235 -18.85 7.02 14.11
CA GLN A 235 -17.46 7.24 13.74
C GLN A 235 -17.05 6.44 12.50
N ARG A 236 -17.55 5.21 12.33
CA ARG A 236 -17.33 4.41 11.12
C ARG A 236 -17.98 5.04 9.91
N GLU A 237 -19.20 5.55 10.05
CA GLU A 237 -19.90 6.24 8.97
C GLU A 237 -19.21 7.57 8.62
N ARG A 238 -18.78 8.35 9.62
CA ARG A 238 -17.96 9.56 9.42
C ARG A 238 -16.63 9.23 8.77
N ALA A 239 -15.97 8.13 9.15
CA ALA A 239 -14.73 7.68 8.53
C ALA A 239 -14.93 7.16 7.10
N GLN A 240 -16.05 6.51 6.81
CA GLN A 240 -16.44 6.12 5.45
C GLN A 240 -16.73 7.34 4.58
N ARG A 241 -17.52 8.30 5.07
CA ARG A 241 -17.78 9.58 4.39
C ARG A 241 -16.49 10.36 4.20
N ALA A 242 -15.59 10.41 5.19
CA ALA A 242 -14.28 11.04 5.06
C ALA A 242 -13.38 10.31 4.05
N ARG A 243 -13.47 8.98 3.94
CA ARG A 243 -12.75 8.19 2.90
C ARG A 243 -13.33 8.41 1.51
N GLU A 244 -14.64 8.53 1.37
CA GLU A 244 -15.31 8.85 0.12
C GLU A 244 -15.02 10.29 -0.30
N GLU A 245 -15.09 11.25 0.61
CA GLU A 245 -14.65 12.63 0.40
C GLU A 245 -13.15 12.71 0.10
N ALA A 246 -12.30 11.91 0.75
CA ALA A 246 -10.88 11.85 0.43
C ALA A 246 -10.64 11.23 -0.95
N ARG A 247 -11.42 10.22 -1.36
CA ARG A 247 -11.38 9.66 -2.72
C ARG A 247 -11.90 10.65 -3.76
N ALA A 248 -12.94 11.40 -3.45
CA ALA A 248 -13.48 12.45 -4.30
C ALA A 248 -12.50 13.61 -4.42
N LYS A 249 -11.91 14.07 -3.31
CA LYS A 249 -10.83 15.07 -3.27
C LYS A 249 -9.57 14.56 -3.96
N LEU A 250 -9.26 13.27 -3.92
CA LEU A 250 -8.14 12.66 -4.64
C LEU A 250 -8.42 12.56 -6.15
N ALA A 251 -9.65 12.23 -6.54
CA ALA A 251 -10.07 12.24 -7.95
C ALA A 251 -10.08 13.67 -8.50
N GLU A 252 -10.56 14.62 -7.70
CA GLU A 252 -10.51 16.05 -8.00
C GLU A 252 -9.08 16.58 -7.98
N ALA A 253 -8.20 16.11 -7.08
CA ALA A 253 -6.78 16.44 -7.08
C ALA A 253 -6.07 15.84 -8.30
N ARG A 254 -6.45 14.64 -8.76
CA ARG A 254 -5.95 14.02 -10.00
C ARG A 254 -6.39 14.78 -11.25
N GLU A 255 -7.64 15.23 -11.27
CA GLU A 255 -8.13 16.17 -12.30
C GLU A 255 -7.39 17.50 -12.19
N ARG A 256 -7.18 18.05 -10.99
CA ARG A 256 -6.38 19.27 -10.78
C ARG A 256 -4.91 19.08 -11.13
N VAL A 257 -4.31 17.89 -11.02
CA VAL A 257 -2.94 17.59 -11.47
C VAL A 257 -2.90 17.45 -12.99
N ARG A 258 -3.96 16.94 -13.63
CA ARG A 258 -4.12 16.99 -15.10
C ARG A 258 -4.32 18.42 -15.59
N GLU A 259 -5.14 19.20 -14.91
CA GLU A 259 -5.35 20.63 -15.16
C GLU A 259 -4.09 21.43 -14.85
N ASP A 260 -3.34 21.12 -13.78
CA ASP A 260 -2.05 21.74 -13.43
C ASP A 260 -0.96 21.35 -14.40
N ARG A 261 -0.98 20.13 -14.94
CA ARG A 261 -0.12 19.73 -16.05
C ARG A 261 -0.41 20.61 -17.27
N ASP A 262 -1.68 20.83 -17.57
CA ASP A 262 -2.07 21.74 -18.66
C ASP A 262 -1.76 23.22 -18.32
N ARG A 263 -1.83 23.65 -17.05
CA ARG A 263 -1.37 24.97 -16.59
C ARG A 263 0.16 25.12 -16.60
N SER A 264 0.91 24.06 -16.36
CA SER A 264 2.39 24.06 -16.39
C SER A 264 2.95 24.14 -17.81
N ARG A 265 2.11 23.81 -18.81
CA ARG A 265 2.41 23.97 -20.24
C ARG A 265 1.90 25.30 -20.79
N VAL A 266 1.19 26.09 -19.98
CA VAL A 266 0.79 27.46 -20.31
C VAL A 266 1.95 28.41 -20.04
N PHE A 267 2.42 29.06 -21.09
CA PHE A 267 3.43 30.10 -21.01
C PHE A 267 2.75 31.45 -21.24
N PHE A 268 3.24 32.46 -20.51
CA PHE A 268 2.84 33.85 -20.68
C PHE A 268 4.02 34.59 -21.30
N MET A 269 3.85 35.09 -22.52
CA MET A 269 4.74 36.10 -23.09
C MET A 269 4.01 37.42 -23.17
N GLN A 270 4.71 38.49 -22.84
CA GLN A 270 4.22 39.84 -23.02
C GLN A 270 4.50 40.26 -24.47
N GLY A 271 3.50 40.15 -25.34
CA GLY A 271 3.54 40.65 -26.72
C GLY A 271 2.87 42.02 -26.86
N GLU A 272 3.12 42.73 -27.96
CA GLU A 272 2.54 44.06 -28.25
C GLU A 272 1.00 44.08 -28.31
N SER A 273 0.35 42.92 -28.49
CA SER A 273 -1.12 42.78 -28.55
C SER A 273 -1.79 42.33 -27.24
N GLY A 274 -1.07 42.30 -26.11
CA GLY A 274 -1.59 41.94 -24.78
C GLY A 274 -1.17 40.55 -24.28
N ASN A 275 -1.57 40.19 -23.06
CA ASN A 275 -1.22 38.92 -22.40
C ASN A 275 -1.92 37.73 -23.08
N GLY A 276 -1.30 37.15 -24.10
CA GLY A 276 -1.73 35.90 -24.72
C GLY A 276 -1.39 34.70 -23.84
N LYS A 277 -2.40 33.86 -23.52
CA LYS A 277 -2.20 32.56 -22.87
C LYS A 277 -2.01 31.50 -23.96
N TYR A 278 -0.82 30.95 -24.11
CA TYR A 278 -0.56 29.89 -25.09
C TYR A 278 0.05 28.65 -24.44
N ASN A 279 -0.25 27.51 -25.01
CA ASN A 279 0.14 26.19 -24.51
C ASN A 279 1.25 25.62 -25.40
N ILE A 280 2.39 25.24 -24.82
CA ILE A 280 3.52 24.66 -25.56
C ILE A 280 3.55 23.16 -25.33
N LYS A 281 3.33 22.41 -26.40
CA LYS A 281 3.50 20.95 -26.41
C LYS A 281 4.81 20.60 -27.09
N LYS A 282 5.66 19.85 -26.40
CA LYS A 282 6.91 19.32 -26.96
C LYS A 282 6.85 17.80 -26.98
N THR A 283 7.12 17.20 -28.12
CA THR A 283 7.18 15.74 -28.30
C THR A 283 8.51 15.38 -28.92
N ILE A 284 9.24 14.43 -28.34
CA ILE A 284 10.56 14.00 -28.82
C ILE A 284 10.50 12.49 -29.06
N ARG A 285 10.69 12.07 -30.31
CA ARG A 285 10.78 10.68 -30.73
C ARG A 285 12.22 10.33 -31.05
N ILE A 286 12.72 9.26 -30.46
CA ILE A 286 14.10 8.83 -30.64
C ILE A 286 14.13 7.37 -31.07
N LYS A 287 14.70 7.11 -32.25
CA LYS A 287 15.00 5.76 -32.74
C LYS A 287 16.48 5.48 -32.54
N MET A 288 16.82 4.35 -31.94
CA MET A 288 18.20 4.04 -31.56
C MET A 288 18.54 2.55 -31.68
N PRO A 289 19.84 2.17 -31.77
CA PRO A 289 20.25 0.77 -31.71
C PRO A 289 19.83 0.12 -30.39
N LYS A 290 19.57 -1.19 -30.38
CA LYS A 290 19.20 -1.93 -29.15
C LYS A 290 20.24 -1.88 -28.03
N GLY A 291 21.53 -1.74 -28.38
CA GLY A 291 22.63 -1.67 -27.41
C GLY A 291 22.86 -0.28 -26.81
N ALA A 292 22.11 0.74 -27.25
CA ALA A 292 22.30 2.10 -26.82
C ALA A 292 22.04 2.26 -25.31
N ARG A 293 22.89 3.05 -24.65
CA ARG A 293 22.76 3.36 -23.22
C ARG A 293 21.99 4.66 -23.07
N LEU A 294 20.97 4.65 -22.21
CA LEU A 294 20.13 5.82 -21.97
C LEU A 294 20.56 6.57 -20.72
N LYS A 295 20.74 7.89 -20.85
CA LYS A 295 20.93 8.81 -19.73
C LYS A 295 19.89 9.91 -19.77
N LEU A 296 18.86 9.82 -18.92
CA LEU A 296 17.69 10.67 -18.97
C LEU A 296 17.66 11.61 -17.76
N ASN A 297 17.48 12.90 -18.02
CA ASN A 297 17.11 13.90 -17.03
C ASN A 297 15.86 14.61 -17.53
N VAL A 298 14.71 14.26 -16.95
CA VAL A 298 13.40 14.71 -17.43
C VAL A 298 12.64 15.37 -16.31
N ARG A 299 12.16 16.59 -16.58
CA ARG A 299 11.35 17.37 -15.66
C ARG A 299 10.01 17.70 -16.30
N HIS A 300 8.90 17.37 -15.65
CA HIS A 300 7.54 17.60 -16.17
C HIS A 300 7.34 16.98 -17.56
N GLY A 301 6.86 15.75 -17.64
CA GLY A 301 6.67 15.10 -18.94
C GLY A 301 6.33 13.62 -18.83
N GLU A 302 6.22 12.96 -19.96
CA GLU A 302 6.05 11.51 -20.04
C GLU A 302 7.24 10.89 -20.75
N VAL A 303 7.76 9.78 -20.23
CA VAL A 303 8.83 9.00 -20.85
C VAL A 303 8.29 7.61 -21.16
N LYS A 304 8.23 7.27 -22.44
CA LYS A 304 7.92 5.93 -22.94
C LYS A 304 9.20 5.29 -23.45
N LEU A 305 9.67 4.29 -22.73
CA LEU A 305 10.88 3.54 -23.12
C LEU A 305 10.57 2.52 -24.20
N ALA A 306 11.58 2.27 -25.03
CA ALA A 306 11.54 1.20 -26.02
C ALA A 306 11.56 -0.18 -25.37
N GLU A 307 11.14 -1.19 -26.12
CA GLU A 307 11.30 -2.58 -25.71
C GLU A 307 12.79 -2.91 -25.51
N ASN A 308 13.09 -3.61 -24.40
CA ASN A 308 14.43 -4.09 -24.02
C ASN A 308 15.46 -2.96 -23.84
N SER A 309 15.10 -1.96 -23.03
CA SER A 309 16.02 -0.88 -22.70
C SER A 309 17.05 -1.36 -21.66
N LEU A 310 18.33 -1.31 -22.02
CA LEU A 310 19.45 -1.86 -21.23
C LEU A 310 20.22 -0.76 -20.48
N ASN A 311 20.54 -1.02 -19.21
CA ASN A 311 21.43 -0.20 -18.36
C ASN A 311 21.05 1.29 -18.34
N ILE A 312 19.78 1.59 -18.09
CA ILE A 312 19.23 2.94 -18.13
C ILE A 312 19.64 3.70 -16.88
N ARG A 313 20.05 4.97 -17.03
CA ARG A 313 20.14 5.93 -15.93
C ARG A 313 19.11 7.02 -16.13
N ALA A 314 18.12 7.12 -15.25
CA ALA A 314 17.05 8.10 -15.38
C ALA A 314 16.83 8.86 -14.07
N THR A 315 16.77 10.19 -14.17
CA THR A 315 16.31 11.08 -13.10
C THR A 315 15.03 11.77 -13.58
N LEU A 316 13.92 11.47 -12.90
CA LEU A 316 12.58 11.90 -13.26
C LEU A 316 12.00 12.77 -12.15
N ASN A 317 11.63 14.00 -12.49
CA ASN A 317 11.02 14.94 -11.55
C ASN A 317 9.68 15.39 -12.10
N TYR A 318 8.59 15.02 -11.43
CA TYR A 318 7.22 15.23 -11.92
C TYR A 318 7.02 14.67 -13.35
N ALA A 319 7.67 13.55 -13.66
CA ALA A 319 7.65 12.96 -14.99
C ALA A 319 7.29 11.48 -14.91
N SER A 320 6.29 11.04 -15.67
CA SER A 320 5.83 9.66 -15.63
C SER A 320 6.71 8.75 -16.49
N LEU A 321 7.02 7.55 -16.00
CA LEU A 321 7.75 6.52 -16.73
C LEU A 321 6.82 5.36 -17.11
N SER A 322 6.82 5.00 -18.39
CA SER A 322 6.17 3.79 -18.90
C SER A 322 7.17 2.95 -19.67
N ALA A 323 7.29 1.66 -19.31
CA ALA A 323 8.20 0.74 -19.96
C ALA A 323 7.62 -0.68 -20.06
N ALA A 324 7.88 -1.33 -21.19
CA ALA A 324 7.59 -2.76 -21.33
C ALA A 324 8.63 -3.59 -20.54
N THR A 325 9.92 -3.39 -20.84
CA THR A 325 11.00 -4.16 -20.20
C THR A 325 12.16 -3.23 -19.86
N ILE A 326 12.68 -3.36 -18.64
CA ILE A 326 13.90 -2.71 -18.17
C ILE A 326 14.88 -3.79 -17.72
N GLU A 327 16.11 -3.74 -18.24
CA GLU A 327 17.13 -4.73 -17.95
C GLU A 327 18.53 -4.13 -17.78
N GLY A 328 19.45 -4.94 -17.24
CA GLY A 328 20.84 -4.55 -17.00
C GLY A 328 21.13 -4.20 -15.55
N GLU A 329 22.24 -4.71 -15.02
CA GLU A 329 22.60 -4.53 -13.60
C GLU A 329 23.00 -3.09 -13.27
N GLN A 330 23.37 -2.29 -14.28
CA GLN A 330 23.74 -0.88 -14.11
C GLN A 330 22.54 0.06 -14.22
N THR A 331 21.33 -0.48 -14.34
CA THR A 331 20.10 0.30 -14.37
C THR A 331 19.86 1.00 -13.04
N PHE A 332 19.63 2.31 -13.09
CA PHE A 332 19.29 3.14 -11.95
C PHE A 332 18.25 4.19 -12.34
N VAL A 333 17.09 4.12 -11.71
CA VAL A 333 15.99 5.09 -11.92
C VAL A 333 15.71 5.81 -10.61
N GLU A 334 15.77 7.13 -10.64
CA GLU A 334 15.34 8.03 -9.57
C GLU A 334 14.06 8.74 -10.00
N ALA A 335 13.01 8.62 -9.20
CA ALA A 335 11.70 9.17 -9.47
C ALA A 335 11.21 9.98 -8.28
N ARG A 336 10.95 11.27 -8.50
CA ARG A 336 10.40 12.19 -7.50
C ARG A 336 9.07 12.72 -7.96
N TYR A 337 8.01 12.52 -7.17
CA TYR A 337 6.64 12.89 -7.55
C TYR A 337 6.24 12.35 -8.92
N SER A 338 6.73 11.14 -9.25
CA SER A 338 6.79 10.64 -10.62
C SER A 338 6.15 9.25 -10.67
N PRO A 339 5.00 9.11 -11.34
CA PRO A 339 4.37 7.80 -11.54
C PRO A 339 5.27 6.88 -12.36
N ILE A 340 5.32 5.60 -12.00
CA ILE A 340 6.11 4.58 -12.71
C ILE A 340 5.23 3.39 -13.00
N ALA A 341 5.20 2.97 -14.26
CA ALA A 341 4.53 1.74 -14.70
C ALA A 341 5.50 0.90 -15.55
N VAL A 342 5.93 -0.24 -15.03
CA VAL A 342 6.86 -1.14 -15.73
C VAL A 342 6.30 -2.55 -15.74
N LYS A 343 6.20 -3.16 -16.93
CA LYS A 343 5.68 -4.53 -17.04
C LYS A 343 6.70 -5.57 -16.58
N ALA A 344 7.96 -5.46 -17.02
CA ALA A 344 9.02 -6.38 -16.63
C ALA A 344 10.29 -5.61 -16.20
N TRP A 345 10.63 -5.70 -14.91
CA TRP A 345 11.86 -5.18 -14.34
C TRP A 345 12.83 -6.32 -14.05
N ASN A 346 13.78 -6.59 -14.95
CA ASN A 346 14.66 -7.75 -14.84
C ASN A 346 15.75 -7.57 -13.80
N SER A 347 16.41 -6.41 -13.79
CA SER A 347 17.49 -6.08 -12.86
C SER A 347 17.69 -4.57 -12.76
N GLY A 348 17.97 -4.06 -11.56
CA GLY A 348 18.40 -2.68 -11.38
C GLY A 348 18.00 -2.10 -10.02
N ARG A 349 18.26 -0.80 -9.86
CA ARG A 349 17.86 -0.03 -8.68
C ARG A 349 16.78 1.00 -9.02
N LEU A 350 15.80 1.13 -8.14
CA LEU A 350 14.74 2.14 -8.21
C LEU A 350 14.71 2.95 -6.90
N SER A 351 14.81 4.27 -7.01
CA SER A 351 14.53 5.20 -5.91
C SER A 351 13.25 5.95 -6.22
N ALA A 352 12.24 5.83 -5.37
CA ALA A 352 10.96 6.50 -5.50
C ALA A 352 10.70 7.38 -4.28
N ASP A 353 10.67 8.70 -4.48
CA ASP A 353 10.41 9.67 -3.42
C ASP A 353 9.10 10.38 -3.72
N PHE A 354 8.19 10.41 -2.74
CA PHE A 354 6.89 11.09 -2.82
C PHE A 354 6.06 10.69 -4.05
N SER A 355 6.18 9.44 -4.48
CA SER A 355 5.55 8.93 -5.70
C SER A 355 4.38 8.01 -5.33
N GLU A 356 3.17 8.47 -5.64
CA GLU A 356 1.92 7.81 -5.21
C GLU A 356 1.53 6.60 -6.08
N ASP A 357 2.13 6.41 -7.25
CA ASP A 357 1.76 5.33 -8.18
C ASP A 357 3.00 4.70 -8.81
N VAL A 358 3.63 3.78 -8.09
CA VAL A 358 4.73 2.94 -8.59
C VAL A 358 4.21 1.51 -8.76
N LYS A 359 3.99 1.09 -10.00
CA LYS A 359 3.49 -0.23 -10.37
C LYS A 359 4.54 -1.01 -11.16
N LEU A 360 4.94 -2.15 -10.61
CA LEU A 360 5.87 -3.10 -11.22
C LEU A 360 5.16 -4.44 -11.37
N ASN A 361 4.89 -4.90 -12.57
CA ASN A 361 4.14 -6.15 -12.75
C ASN A 361 5.02 -7.37 -12.46
N GLU A 362 6.11 -7.55 -13.20
CA GLU A 362 7.05 -8.65 -13.00
C GLU A 362 8.43 -8.12 -12.63
N VAL A 363 9.00 -8.61 -11.53
CA VAL A 363 10.28 -8.14 -11.00
C VAL A 363 11.25 -9.32 -10.84
N GLY A 364 12.37 -9.29 -11.53
CA GLY A 364 13.49 -10.24 -11.39
C GLY A 364 14.33 -9.94 -10.15
N ARG A 365 15.29 -9.03 -10.30
CA ARG A 365 16.14 -8.50 -9.22
C ARG A 365 15.90 -7.00 -9.03
N LEU A 366 15.57 -6.58 -7.82
CA LEU A 366 15.32 -5.16 -7.53
C LEU A 366 15.98 -4.69 -6.23
N ASP A 367 16.65 -3.55 -6.30
CA ASP A 367 17.03 -2.75 -5.13
C ASP A 367 16.14 -1.51 -5.10
N LEU A 368 15.16 -1.48 -4.19
CA LEU A 368 14.14 -0.44 -4.09
C LEU A 368 14.38 0.41 -2.84
N SER A 369 14.42 1.72 -3.02
CA SER A 369 14.31 2.70 -1.95
C SER A 369 13.05 3.53 -2.18
N ALA A 370 12.10 3.48 -1.25
CA ALA A 370 10.84 4.18 -1.35
C ALA A 370 10.64 5.09 -0.13
N THR A 371 10.52 6.40 -0.35
CA THR A 371 10.23 7.37 0.72
C THR A 371 8.89 8.03 0.46
N SER A 372 7.97 7.98 1.43
CA SER A 372 6.61 8.55 1.32
C SER A 372 5.91 8.17 0.01
N SER A 373 6.06 6.92 -0.41
CA SER A 373 5.63 6.44 -1.73
C SER A 373 4.75 5.20 -1.60
N GLN A 374 3.93 4.94 -2.63
CA GLN A 374 3.08 3.76 -2.71
C GLN A 374 3.58 2.86 -3.85
N VAL A 375 4.09 1.69 -3.48
CA VAL A 375 4.69 0.74 -4.41
C VAL A 375 3.89 -0.55 -4.45
N THR A 376 3.51 -0.98 -5.64
CA THR A 376 2.86 -2.27 -5.91
C THR A 376 3.75 -3.10 -6.81
N ILE A 377 4.12 -4.29 -6.35
CA ILE A 377 4.84 -5.32 -7.09
C ILE A 377 3.89 -6.50 -7.27
N ASP A 378 3.44 -6.79 -8.49
CA ASP A 378 2.47 -7.88 -8.68
C ASP A 378 3.14 -9.24 -8.53
N ARG A 379 4.32 -9.44 -9.14
CA ARG A 379 5.07 -10.71 -9.14
C ARG A 379 6.56 -10.49 -8.96
N LEU A 380 7.16 -11.16 -7.98
CA LEU A 380 8.59 -11.12 -7.69
C LEU A 380 9.20 -12.50 -7.94
N LEU A 381 10.19 -12.56 -8.83
CA LEU A 381 10.70 -13.80 -9.41
C LEU A 381 11.99 -14.31 -8.78
N ARG A 382 12.93 -13.43 -8.41
CA ARG A 382 14.26 -13.86 -7.93
C ARG A 382 14.66 -13.23 -6.61
N GLN A 383 15.00 -11.95 -6.61
CA GLN A 383 15.62 -11.29 -5.45
C GLN A 383 15.10 -9.87 -5.30
N ALA A 384 14.92 -9.43 -4.05
CA ALA A 384 14.63 -8.04 -3.79
C ALA A 384 15.25 -7.55 -2.48
N SER A 385 15.78 -6.33 -2.53
CA SER A 385 16.16 -5.54 -1.37
C SER A 385 15.26 -4.31 -1.38
N ILE A 386 14.34 -4.22 -0.43
CA ILE A 386 13.35 -3.14 -0.37
C ILE A 386 13.57 -2.36 0.92
N ARG A 387 13.73 -1.05 0.79
CA ARG A 387 13.73 -0.11 1.91
C ARG A 387 12.56 0.84 1.71
N ASN A 388 11.64 0.85 2.66
CA ASN A 388 10.53 1.77 2.69
C ASN A 388 10.61 2.62 3.96
N ASN A 389 10.50 3.93 3.79
CA ASN A 389 10.35 4.87 4.89
C ASN A 389 9.14 5.76 4.60
N LEU A 390 8.07 5.60 5.37
CA LEU A 390 6.77 6.23 5.14
C LEU A 390 6.12 5.76 3.81
N GLY A 391 4.82 5.49 3.85
CA GLY A 391 4.05 4.99 2.71
C GLY A 391 3.79 3.49 2.78
N GLY A 392 3.64 2.84 1.63
CA GLY A 392 3.17 1.47 1.55
C GLY A 392 3.85 0.66 0.45
N VAL A 393 4.14 -0.60 0.75
CA VAL A 393 4.65 -1.59 -0.21
C VAL A 393 3.73 -2.81 -0.20
N SER A 394 3.22 -3.16 -1.38
CA SER A 394 2.43 -4.37 -1.60
C SER A 394 3.14 -5.30 -2.56
N ILE A 395 3.34 -6.56 -2.18
CA ILE A 395 3.88 -7.63 -3.02
C ILE A 395 2.82 -8.71 -3.18
N GLY A 396 2.34 -8.89 -4.41
CA GLY A 396 1.21 -9.76 -4.74
C GLY A 396 1.57 -11.24 -4.90
N TYR A 397 2.74 -11.59 -5.41
CA TYR A 397 3.15 -12.98 -5.59
C TYR A 397 4.66 -13.08 -5.54
N ILE A 398 5.17 -14.13 -4.90
CA ILE A 398 6.60 -14.47 -4.86
C ILE A 398 6.76 -15.84 -5.53
N SER A 399 7.66 -15.92 -6.51
CA SER A 399 8.01 -17.17 -7.20
C SER A 399 8.61 -18.18 -6.23
N GLU A 400 8.35 -19.46 -6.42
CA GLU A 400 8.95 -20.54 -5.62
C GLU A 400 10.48 -20.60 -5.74
N ASP A 401 11.02 -20.19 -6.89
CA ASP A 401 12.45 -20.15 -7.19
C ASP A 401 13.16 -18.88 -6.65
N PHE A 402 12.50 -18.08 -5.83
CA PHE A 402 13.13 -16.90 -5.25
C PHE A 402 14.31 -17.29 -4.36
N LYS A 403 15.31 -16.42 -4.24
CA LYS A 403 16.53 -16.71 -3.48
C LYS A 403 16.56 -15.94 -2.16
N ASP A 404 16.79 -14.63 -2.24
CA ASP A 404 16.96 -13.79 -1.06
C ASP A 404 16.08 -12.55 -1.17
N MET A 405 15.34 -12.29 -0.11
CA MET A 405 14.48 -11.12 0.02
C MET A 405 14.77 -10.43 1.34
N THR A 406 15.09 -9.14 1.28
CA THR A 406 15.22 -8.30 2.46
C THR A 406 14.29 -7.11 2.31
N ILE A 407 13.40 -6.92 3.28
CA ILE A 407 12.45 -5.82 3.31
C ILE A 407 12.63 -5.09 4.63
N SER A 408 12.98 -3.81 4.57
CA SER A 408 13.01 -2.92 5.73
C SER A 408 11.92 -1.88 5.57
N VAL A 409 11.05 -1.75 6.57
CA VAL A 409 9.94 -0.81 6.57
C VAL A 409 9.97 0.00 7.86
N ASP A 410 10.04 1.31 7.72
CA ASP A 410 10.04 2.27 8.82
C ASP A 410 8.84 3.23 8.65
N ASN A 411 8.03 3.37 9.69
CA ASN A 411 6.83 4.23 9.70
C ASN A 411 5.85 3.98 8.52
N GLY A 412 5.76 2.74 8.05
CA GLY A 412 5.08 2.40 6.80
C GLY A 412 4.17 1.18 6.92
N GLN A 413 3.66 0.76 5.76
CA GLN A 413 2.81 -0.42 5.62
C GLN A 413 3.44 -1.43 4.68
N LEU A 414 3.45 -2.69 5.08
CA LEU A 414 3.90 -3.81 4.25
C LEU A 414 2.77 -4.83 4.11
N ALA A 415 2.41 -5.17 2.88
CA ALA A 415 1.54 -6.30 2.58
C ALA A 415 2.28 -7.25 1.64
N VAL A 416 2.48 -8.50 2.05
CA VAL A 416 3.19 -9.50 1.24
C VAL A 416 2.39 -10.79 1.23
N GLN A 417 2.13 -11.31 0.03
CA GLN A 417 1.69 -12.70 -0.16
C GLN A 417 2.94 -13.58 -0.23
N LEU A 418 3.10 -14.43 0.78
CA LEU A 418 4.26 -15.32 0.88
C LEU A 418 4.12 -16.52 -0.08
N PRO A 419 5.23 -17.06 -0.60
CA PRO A 419 5.18 -18.15 -1.57
C PRO A 419 4.68 -19.46 -0.94
N ASP A 420 4.09 -20.35 -1.73
CA ASP A 420 3.70 -21.70 -1.27
C ASP A 420 4.90 -22.66 -1.14
N GLY A 421 6.04 -22.30 -1.74
CA GLY A 421 7.28 -23.09 -1.71
C GLY A 421 7.98 -23.11 -0.36
N SER A 422 9.14 -23.77 -0.28
CA SER A 422 9.92 -23.83 0.95
C SER A 422 10.80 -22.60 1.15
N TYR A 423 10.75 -22.00 2.34
CA TYR A 423 11.59 -20.83 2.68
C TYR A 423 11.81 -20.69 4.18
N ARG A 424 12.88 -19.97 4.54
CA ARG A 424 13.10 -19.44 5.88
C ARG A 424 12.64 -18.00 5.95
N ILE A 425 12.07 -17.62 7.09
CA ILE A 425 11.62 -16.25 7.35
C ILE A 425 12.17 -15.75 8.69
N SER A 426 12.61 -14.49 8.72
CA SER A 426 13.04 -13.80 9.93
C SER A 426 12.37 -12.44 9.98
N VAL A 427 11.54 -12.20 10.99
CA VAL A 427 10.89 -10.91 11.21
C VAL A 427 11.50 -10.27 12.44
N GLN A 428 12.15 -9.13 12.24
CA GLN A 428 12.60 -8.26 13.32
C GLN A 428 11.62 -7.11 13.43
N LYS A 429 11.07 -6.89 14.63
CA LYS A 429 10.11 -5.81 14.88
C LYS A 429 10.59 -4.88 15.99
N ARG A 430 10.24 -3.60 15.86
CA ARG A 430 10.32 -2.57 16.89
C ARG A 430 9.05 -1.73 16.83
N ASP A 431 8.26 -1.78 17.90
CA ASP A 431 6.98 -1.08 18.08
C ASP A 431 6.08 -1.17 16.84
N SER A 432 6.04 -2.35 16.22
CA SER A 432 5.36 -2.62 14.96
C SER A 432 4.32 -3.72 15.14
N ARG A 433 3.20 -3.60 14.43
CA ARG A 433 2.18 -4.65 14.38
C ARG A 433 2.51 -5.61 13.24
N VAL A 434 2.59 -6.90 13.55
CA VAL A 434 2.86 -7.94 12.55
C VAL A 434 1.79 -9.02 12.64
N ASP A 435 1.09 -9.25 11.54
CA ASP A 435 0.13 -10.34 11.42
C ASP A 435 0.89 -11.61 10.99
N TYR A 436 1.07 -12.54 11.95
CA TYR A 436 1.81 -13.78 11.74
C TYR A 436 0.90 -14.91 11.24
N PRO A 437 1.12 -15.46 10.03
CA PRO A 437 0.34 -16.58 9.52
C PRO A 437 0.61 -17.88 10.31
N GLY A 438 -0.47 -18.62 10.58
CA GLY A 438 -0.41 -19.87 11.35
C GLY A 438 0.15 -21.09 10.60
N TYR A 439 0.27 -21.03 9.27
CA TYR A 439 0.85 -22.11 8.47
C TYR A 439 2.40 -22.13 8.48
N ILE A 440 3.02 -21.07 9.00
CA ILE A 440 4.47 -20.97 9.19
C ILE A 440 4.83 -21.55 10.56
N ILE A 441 5.87 -22.37 10.60
CA ILE A 441 6.40 -22.90 11.85
C ILE A 441 7.35 -21.84 12.44
N TRP A 442 6.87 -21.13 13.46
CA TRP A 442 7.62 -20.07 14.12
C TRP A 442 8.45 -20.61 15.30
N GLU A 443 9.70 -20.19 15.39
CA GLU A 443 10.65 -20.51 16.44
C GLU A 443 10.91 -19.27 17.32
N GLY A 444 10.93 -19.48 18.63
CA GLY A 444 11.26 -18.45 19.63
C GLY A 444 10.06 -17.65 20.12
N THR A 445 10.34 -16.84 21.15
CA THR A 445 9.37 -15.97 21.80
C THR A 445 9.75 -14.52 21.49
N GLU A 446 8.77 -13.71 21.15
CA GLU A 446 8.95 -12.28 20.87
C GLU A 446 8.36 -11.46 22.01
N SER A 447 9.02 -10.39 22.44
CA SER A 447 8.41 -9.44 23.37
C SER A 447 7.35 -8.60 22.66
N ALA A 448 6.49 -7.93 23.44
CA ALA A 448 5.39 -7.15 22.88
C ALA A 448 5.88 -6.01 21.96
N THR A 449 6.94 -5.29 22.38
CA THR A 449 7.44 -4.08 21.72
C THR A 449 8.62 -4.32 20.79
N THR A 450 9.58 -5.15 21.17
CA THR A 450 10.79 -5.41 20.36
C THR A 450 11.10 -6.89 20.33
N GLY A 451 11.59 -7.38 19.20
CA GLY A 451 12.05 -8.75 19.13
C GLY A 451 12.38 -9.22 17.73
N THR A 452 12.85 -10.46 17.66
CA THR A 452 13.12 -11.15 16.41
C THR A 452 12.49 -12.52 16.48
N ARG A 453 11.61 -12.81 15.53
CA ARG A 453 10.95 -14.09 15.38
C ARG A 453 11.44 -14.76 14.11
N LYS A 454 11.94 -15.98 14.23
CA LYS A 454 12.38 -16.78 13.09
C LYS A 454 11.34 -17.86 12.80
N GLY A 455 11.29 -18.33 11.57
CA GLY A 455 10.40 -19.41 11.19
C GLY A 455 10.75 -19.98 9.84
N TYR A 456 10.00 -20.98 9.42
CA TYR A 456 10.16 -21.61 8.12
C TYR A 456 8.84 -22.20 7.62
N HIS A 457 8.76 -22.35 6.30
CA HIS A 457 7.69 -23.09 5.64
C HIS A 457 8.28 -24.33 4.93
N LEU A 458 7.65 -25.49 5.15
CA LEU A 458 7.99 -26.83 4.65
C LEU A 458 9.35 -27.40 5.11
N ALA A 459 10.47 -26.68 4.95
CA ALA A 459 11.81 -27.17 5.30
C ALA A 459 12.63 -26.11 6.06
N ARG A 460 13.36 -26.55 7.08
CA ARG A 460 14.15 -25.69 7.97
C ARG A 460 15.47 -25.24 7.33
N ASP A 461 15.99 -26.00 6.38
CA ASP A 461 17.24 -25.79 5.65
C ASP A 461 17.00 -25.24 4.23
N ALA A 462 15.83 -24.62 4.00
CA ALA A 462 15.49 -24.02 2.72
C ALA A 462 16.58 -23.04 2.23
N GLY A 463 16.91 -23.15 0.94
CA GLY A 463 17.85 -22.27 0.26
C GLY A 463 17.36 -20.83 0.17
N SER A 464 16.03 -20.64 0.16
CA SER A 464 15.38 -19.34 0.02
C SER A 464 15.14 -18.67 1.38
N SER A 465 15.37 -17.35 1.45
CA SER A 465 15.28 -16.58 2.69
C SER A 465 14.52 -15.26 2.53
N ILE A 466 13.64 -14.98 3.50
CA ILE A 466 12.89 -13.72 3.63
C ILE A 466 13.27 -13.08 4.96
N VAL A 467 13.80 -11.87 4.92
CA VAL A 467 14.12 -11.07 6.10
C VAL A 467 13.27 -9.81 6.06
N ILE A 468 12.50 -9.58 7.13
CA ILE A 468 11.64 -8.41 7.27
C ILE A 468 12.08 -7.67 8.53
N ASN A 469 12.44 -6.40 8.38
CA ASN A 469 12.74 -5.49 9.47
C ASN A 469 11.65 -4.43 9.50
N ALA A 470 10.92 -4.33 10.60
CA ALA A 470 9.83 -3.39 10.77
C ALA A 470 10.09 -2.49 11.99
N SER A 471 10.09 -1.17 11.79
CA SER A 471 10.06 -0.19 12.88
C SER A 471 8.81 0.68 12.76
N TYR A 472 8.04 0.83 13.84
CA TYR A 472 6.86 1.70 13.88
C TYR A 472 5.90 1.47 12.70
N SER A 473 5.73 0.23 12.27
CA SER A 473 5.08 -0.12 10.99
C SER A 473 4.00 -1.19 11.15
N ASP A 474 3.10 -1.27 10.19
CA ASP A 474 2.11 -2.34 10.07
C ASP A 474 2.54 -3.34 8.99
N VAL A 475 2.73 -4.60 9.36
CA VAL A 475 3.14 -5.69 8.46
C VAL A 475 2.07 -6.76 8.39
N LYS A 476 1.61 -7.05 7.17
CA LYS A 476 0.64 -8.12 6.87
C LYS A 476 1.30 -9.19 6.02
N LEU A 477 1.43 -10.38 6.60
CA LEU A 477 1.97 -11.55 5.93
C LEU A 477 0.81 -12.48 5.61
N ASN A 478 0.45 -12.51 4.33
CA ASN A 478 -0.66 -13.30 3.82
C ASN A 478 -0.14 -14.54 3.09
N ARG A 479 -1.07 -15.41 2.77
CA ARG A 479 -0.87 -16.43 1.75
C ARG A 479 -1.35 -15.88 0.41
#